data_AF-A0A819Z0V9-F1
#
_entry.id   AF-A0A819Z0V9-F1
#
_cell.length_a   1.000
_cell.length_b   1.000
_cell.length_c   1.000
_cell.angle_alpha   90.00
_cell.angle_beta   90.00
_cell.angle_gamma   90.00
#
_symmetry.space_group_name_H-M   'P 1'
#
loop_
_entity.id
_entity.type
_entity.pdbx_description
1 polymer ?
#
loop_
_entity_poly.entity_id
_entity_poly.type
_entity_poly.pdbx_seq_one_letter_code
_entity_poly.pdbx_strand_id
1 'polypeptide(L)'
;MNGFYILAHDSKRLNATFDIVNNALNDLVLHHSNDRFYIDSYGSGLLLRGVLLHFLCRYDEAHEAFDEIIYLAKRFDTKSFLAANAVLEKGLIYLSLKQKQKAMEYLQKSLNDYKNYQLESRLQFRINAAIQTAKQMNN
;
A
#
# COMPACT_ATOMS: atom_id res chain seq x y z
N MET A 1 -13.73 -5.99 6.98
CA MET A 1 -14.34 -4.87 6.25
C MET A 1 -13.39 -3.68 6.28
N ASN A 2 -12.76 -3.36 5.15
CA ASN A 2 -11.91 -2.18 5.03
C ASN A 2 -12.84 -0.96 4.81
N GLY A 3 -12.72 0.07 5.65
CA GLY A 3 -13.56 1.29 5.58
C GLY A 3 -13.49 2.06 4.26
N PHE A 4 -12.58 1.67 3.36
CA PHE A 4 -12.41 2.27 2.04
C PHE A 4 -13.47 1.86 1.01
N TYR A 5 -14.30 0.83 1.26
CA TYR A 5 -15.37 0.44 0.33
C TYR A 5 -16.46 1.52 0.18
N ILE A 6 -16.62 2.38 1.19
CA ILE A 6 -17.58 3.51 1.18
C ILE A 6 -17.08 4.62 0.23
N LEU A 7 -15.77 4.78 0.06
CA LEU A 7 -15.19 5.80 -0.83
C LEU A 7 -15.25 5.41 -2.32
N ALA A 8 -15.38 4.12 -2.62
CA ALA A 8 -15.45 3.63 -4.00
C ALA A 8 -16.75 4.00 -4.74
N HIS A 9 -17.81 4.41 -4.02
CA HIS A 9 -19.11 4.73 -4.63
C HIS A 9 -19.23 6.17 -5.11
N ASP A 10 -18.30 7.07 -4.71
CA ASP A 10 -18.30 8.47 -5.14
C ASP A 10 -16.93 8.84 -5.70
N SER A 11 -16.76 8.58 -7.01
CA SER A 11 -15.55 8.91 -7.76
C SER A 11 -15.16 10.39 -7.62
N LYS A 12 -16.12 11.31 -7.44
CA LYS A 12 -15.84 12.74 -7.25
C LYS A 12 -15.14 13.00 -5.91
N ARG A 13 -15.60 12.36 -4.83
CA ARG A 13 -14.95 12.45 -3.51
C ARG A 13 -13.59 11.77 -3.49
N LEU A 14 -13.46 10.65 -4.20
CA LEU A 14 -12.19 9.94 -4.30
C LEU A 14 -11.12 10.80 -5.01
N ASN A 15 -11.49 11.43 -6.12
CA ASN A 15 -10.61 12.37 -6.84
C ASN A 15 -10.27 13.60 -5.98
N ALA A 16 -11.26 14.23 -5.33
CA ALA A 16 -10.99 15.36 -4.44
C ALA A 16 -10.05 14.99 -3.29
N THR A 17 -10.21 13.79 -2.72
CA THR A 17 -9.33 13.28 -1.66
C THR A 17 -7.92 13.03 -2.20
N PHE A 18 -7.81 12.46 -3.41
CA PHE A 18 -6.53 12.28 -4.09
C PHE A 18 -5.81 13.61 -4.33
N ASP A 19 -6.52 14.64 -4.77
CA ASP A 19 -5.95 15.98 -5.00
C ASP A 19 -5.42 16.60 -3.70
N ILE A 20 -6.18 16.49 -2.60
CA ILE A 20 -5.75 16.96 -1.28
C ILE A 20 -4.47 16.23 -0.82
N VAL A 21 -4.44 14.91 -0.95
CA VAL A 21 -3.28 14.11 -0.56
C VAL A 21 -2.07 14.44 -1.42
N ASN A 22 -2.24 14.63 -2.72
CA ASN A 22 -1.14 15.03 -3.61
C ASN A 22 -0.59 16.41 -3.28
N ASN A 23 -1.44 17.38 -3.00
CA ASN A 23 -1.00 18.71 -2.60
C ASN A 23 -0.21 18.66 -1.30
N ALA A 24 -0.72 17.94 -0.29
CA ALA A 24 -0.01 17.76 0.97
C ALA A 24 1.35 17.05 0.80
N LEU A 25 1.43 16.06 -0.09
CA LEU A 25 2.70 15.40 -0.41
C LEU A 25 3.69 16.33 -1.11
N ASN A 26 3.22 17.17 -2.03
CA ASN A 26 4.05 18.16 -2.70
C ASN A 26 4.57 19.20 -1.70
N ASP A 27 3.72 19.70 -0.81
CA ASP A 27 4.11 20.64 0.24
C ASP A 27 5.16 20.01 1.18
N LEU A 28 4.98 18.74 1.56
CA LEU A 28 5.97 18.00 2.35
C LEU A 28 7.33 17.92 1.64
N VAL A 29 7.35 17.63 0.34
CA VAL A 29 8.59 17.59 -0.45
C VAL A 29 9.26 18.96 -0.53
N LEU A 30 8.48 20.03 -0.70
CA LEU A 30 8.99 21.40 -0.76
C LEU A 30 9.61 21.87 0.56
N HIS A 31 9.05 21.44 1.69
CA HIS A 31 9.48 21.83 3.04
C HIS A 31 10.33 20.77 3.76
N HIS A 32 10.97 19.85 3.02
CA HIS A 32 11.70 18.73 3.60
C HIS A 32 12.85 19.19 4.53
N SER A 33 12.72 18.87 5.82
CA SER A 33 13.88 18.61 6.68
C SER A 33 14.22 17.12 6.52
N ASN A 34 15.49 16.76 6.33
CA ASN A 34 15.97 15.37 6.23
C ASN A 34 15.84 14.58 7.56
N ASP A 35 14.79 14.84 8.33
CA ASP A 35 14.53 14.24 9.63
C ASP A 35 13.79 12.90 9.48
N ARG A 36 13.94 12.02 10.46
CA ARG A 36 13.24 10.74 10.56
C ARG A 36 11.72 10.92 10.49
N PHE A 37 11.20 11.99 11.08
CA PHE A 37 9.77 12.33 11.03
C PHE A 37 9.26 12.58 9.60
N TYR A 38 10.09 13.15 8.73
CA TYR A 38 9.74 13.36 7.32
C TYR A 38 9.51 12.03 6.60
N ILE A 39 10.35 11.02 6.84
CA ILE A 39 10.24 9.71 6.19
C ILE A 39 8.94 9.00 6.58
N ASP A 40 8.56 9.06 7.85
CA ASP A 40 7.33 8.43 8.35
C ASP A 40 6.07 9.15 7.84
N SER A 41 6.06 10.49 7.87
CA SER A 41 4.95 11.29 7.34
C SER A 41 4.81 11.15 5.82
N TYR A 42 5.93 11.21 5.10
CA TYR A 42 5.97 11.06 3.65
C TYR A 42 5.55 9.64 3.24
N GLY A 43 6.09 8.61 3.87
CA GLY A 43 5.74 7.21 3.59
C GLY A 43 4.27 6.90 3.87
N SER A 44 3.68 7.48 4.92
CA SER A 44 2.25 7.34 5.23
C SER A 44 1.38 8.04 4.17
N GLY A 45 1.78 9.23 3.72
CA GLY A 45 1.11 9.95 2.64
C GLY A 45 1.18 9.20 1.32
N LEU A 46 2.34 8.64 0.97
CA LEU A 46 2.52 7.79 -0.21
C LEU A 46 1.64 6.54 -0.16
N LEU A 47 1.52 5.90 1.00
CA LEU A 47 0.67 4.72 1.16
C LEU A 47 -0.80 5.07 0.90
N LEU A 48 -1.26 6.20 1.46
CA LEU A 48 -2.62 6.69 1.21
C LEU A 48 -2.83 7.02 -0.26
N ARG A 49 -1.88 7.71 -0.91
CA ARG A 49 -1.92 8.01 -2.35
C ARG A 49 -2.05 6.73 -3.18
N GLY A 50 -1.23 5.72 -2.91
CA GLY A 50 -1.26 4.44 -3.61
C GLY A 50 -2.59 3.70 -3.47
N VAL A 51 -3.19 3.70 -2.27
CA VAL A 51 -4.50 3.11 -2.03
C VAL A 51 -5.61 3.86 -2.79
N LEU A 52 -5.58 5.19 -2.82
CA LEU A 52 -6.53 5.99 -3.60
C LEU A 52 -6.40 5.71 -5.10
N LEU A 53 -5.18 5.63 -5.62
CA LEU A 53 -4.90 5.26 -7.01
C LEU A 53 -5.41 3.86 -7.36
N HIS A 54 -5.29 2.90 -6.45
CA HIS A 54 -5.88 1.56 -6.61
C HIS A 54 -7.40 1.67 -6.77
N PHE A 55 -8.10 2.40 -5.91
CA PHE A 55 -9.56 2.59 -6.05
C PHE A 55 -9.95 3.36 -7.32
N LEU A 56 -9.06 4.22 -7.84
CA LEU A 56 -9.23 4.90 -9.14
C LEU A 56 -8.83 4.03 -10.34
N CYS A 57 -8.48 2.75 -10.13
CA CYS A 57 -7.97 1.83 -11.15
C CYS A 57 -6.70 2.31 -11.88
N ARG A 58 -5.94 3.24 -11.28
CA ARG A 58 -4.65 3.75 -11.78
C ARG A 58 -3.52 2.89 -11.21
N TYR A 59 -3.50 1.63 -11.63
CA TYR A 59 -2.65 0.59 -11.01
C TYR A 59 -1.15 0.84 -11.17
N ASP A 60 -0.71 1.38 -12.31
CA ASP A 60 0.70 1.65 -12.57
C ASP A 60 1.25 2.71 -11.60
N GLU A 61 0.54 3.82 -11.45
CA GLU A 61 0.91 4.88 -10.50
C GLU A 61 0.81 4.43 -9.04
N ALA A 62 -0.17 3.55 -8.74
CA ALA A 62 -0.25 2.93 -7.41
C ALA A 62 0.98 2.07 -7.13
N HIS A 63 1.44 1.28 -8.12
CA HIS A 63 2.65 0.48 -8.00
C HIS A 63 3.90 1.34 -7.79
N GLU A 64 4.04 2.44 -8.53
CA GLU A 64 5.15 3.39 -8.35
C GLU A 64 5.18 3.97 -6.92
N ALA A 65 4.03 4.40 -6.40
CA ALA A 65 3.93 4.91 -5.03
C ALA A 65 4.34 3.84 -3.99
N PHE A 66 3.95 2.58 -4.18
CA PHE A 66 4.35 1.50 -3.29
C PHE A 66 5.83 1.11 -3.42
N ASP A 67 6.40 1.17 -4.62
CA ASP A 67 7.82 0.92 -4.84
C ASP A 67 8.70 1.98 -4.20
N GLU A 68 8.26 3.24 -4.20
CA GLU A 68 8.94 4.32 -3.49
C GLU A 68 8.99 4.07 -1.98
N ILE A 69 7.89 3.65 -1.35
CA ILE A 69 7.87 3.29 0.08
C ILE A 69 8.85 2.15 0.38
N ILE A 70 8.87 1.11 -0.46
CA ILE A 70 9.76 -0.04 -0.29
C ILE A 70 11.22 0.40 -0.43
N TYR A 71 11.52 1.29 -1.38
CA TYR A 71 12.86 1.85 -1.58
C TYR A 71 13.30 2.67 -0.36
N LEU A 72 12.44 3.57 0.14
CA LEU A 72 12.73 4.38 1.33
C LEU A 72 12.99 3.51 2.56
N ALA A 73 12.14 2.51 2.80
CA ALA A 73 12.30 1.58 3.91
C ALA A 73 13.63 0.83 3.88
N LYS A 74 14.09 0.41 2.68
CA LYS A 74 15.42 -0.20 2.51
C LYS A 74 16.54 0.80 2.74
N ARG A 75 16.41 2.02 2.20
CA ARG A 75 17.44 3.06 2.29
C ARG A 75 17.72 3.49 3.73
N PHE A 76 16.70 3.54 4.56
CA PHE A 76 16.81 3.98 5.96
C PHE A 76 16.90 2.82 6.96
N ASP A 77 16.98 1.58 6.47
CA ASP A 77 16.90 0.33 7.26
C ASP A 77 15.69 0.31 8.23
N THR A 78 14.65 1.06 7.89
CA THR A 78 13.39 1.10 8.61
C THR A 78 12.51 0.00 8.01
N LYS A 79 12.72 -1.24 8.44
CA LYS A 79 11.77 -2.33 8.20
C LYS A 79 10.47 -2.02 8.94
N SER A 80 9.67 -1.15 8.33
CA SER A 80 8.51 -0.53 8.94
C SER A 80 7.23 -1.21 8.48
N PHE A 81 6.20 -1.05 9.30
CA PHE A 81 4.82 -1.38 8.96
C PHE A 81 4.39 -0.84 7.58
N LEU A 82 4.93 0.31 7.15
CA LEU A 82 4.61 0.94 5.87
C LEU A 82 5.07 0.08 4.69
N ALA A 83 6.29 -0.42 4.71
CA ALA A 83 6.82 -1.27 3.64
C ALA A 83 6.03 -2.59 3.52
N ALA A 84 5.66 -3.17 4.66
CA ALA A 84 4.85 -4.39 4.68
C ALA A 84 3.45 -4.16 4.08
N ASN A 85 2.80 -3.05 4.43
CA ASN A 85 1.53 -2.67 3.80
C ASN A 85 1.69 -2.39 2.31
N ALA A 86 2.76 -1.71 1.88
CA ALA A 86 3.01 -1.44 0.47
C ALA A 86 3.13 -2.74 -0.36
N VAL A 87 3.87 -3.74 0.14
CA VAL A 87 3.97 -5.05 -0.53
C VAL A 87 2.63 -5.78 -0.56
N LEU A 88 1.85 -5.74 0.53
CA LEU A 88 0.49 -6.28 0.57
C LEU A 88 -0.41 -5.62 -0.49
N GLU A 89 -0.47 -4.28 -0.55
CA GLU A 89 -1.31 -3.55 -1.50
C GLU A 89 -0.92 -3.86 -2.96
N LYS A 90 0.38 -4.00 -3.27
CA LYS A 90 0.81 -4.50 -4.60
C LYS A 90 0.23 -5.87 -4.90
N GLY A 91 0.24 -6.79 -3.94
CA GLY A 91 -0.40 -8.11 -4.07
C GLY A 91 -1.91 -8.01 -4.34
N LEU A 92 -2.61 -7.11 -3.64
CA LEU A 92 -4.05 -6.87 -3.81
C LEU A 92 -4.39 -6.26 -5.18
N ILE A 93 -3.53 -5.39 -5.73
CA ILE A 93 -3.66 -4.91 -7.11
C ILE A 93 -3.57 -6.08 -8.09
N TYR A 94 -2.57 -6.97 -7.94
CA TYR A 94 -2.47 -8.14 -8.81
C TYR A 94 -3.67 -9.10 -8.70
N LEU A 95 -4.27 -9.23 -7.51
CA LEU A 95 -5.54 -9.97 -7.36
C LEU A 95 -6.67 -9.28 -8.13
N SER A 96 -6.75 -7.95 -8.06
CA SER A 96 -7.75 -7.15 -8.78
C SER A 96 -7.60 -7.31 -10.31
N LEU A 97 -6.37 -7.44 -10.79
CA LEU A 97 -6.01 -7.70 -12.18
C LEU A 97 -6.13 -9.18 -12.59
N LYS A 98 -6.62 -10.06 -11.71
CA LYS A 98 -6.69 -11.53 -11.90
C LYS A 98 -5.32 -12.19 -12.21
N GLN A 99 -4.22 -11.51 -11.89
CA GLN A 99 -2.85 -12.03 -12.05
C GLN A 99 -2.43 -12.83 -10.81
N LYS A 100 -3.08 -13.97 -10.60
CA LYS A 100 -2.94 -14.79 -9.38
C LYS A 100 -1.49 -15.15 -9.03
N GLN A 101 -0.69 -15.56 -10.02
CA GLN A 101 0.68 -16.02 -9.77
C GLN A 101 1.54 -14.90 -9.15
N LYS A 102 1.49 -13.71 -9.75
CA LYS A 102 2.20 -12.53 -9.21
C LYS A 102 1.64 -12.12 -7.86
N ALA A 103 0.31 -12.11 -7.70
CA ALA A 103 -0.29 -11.79 -6.41
C ALA A 103 0.23 -12.71 -5.29
N MET A 104 0.27 -14.02 -5.52
CA MET A 104 0.79 -15.00 -4.56
C MET A 104 2.26 -14.76 -4.22
N GLU A 105 3.09 -14.42 -5.20
CA GLU A 105 4.51 -14.08 -4.97
C GLU A 105 4.66 -12.90 -4.00
N TYR A 106 3.97 -11.79 -4.28
CA TYR A 106 4.03 -10.59 -3.44
C TYR A 106 3.43 -10.82 -2.05
N LEU A 107 2.30 -11.54 -1.95
CA LEU A 107 1.65 -11.83 -0.67
C LEU A 107 2.50 -12.76 0.21
N GLN A 108 3.12 -13.78 -0.38
CA GLN A 108 3.99 -14.70 0.36
C GLN A 108 5.28 -14.01 0.80
N LYS A 109 5.84 -13.14 -0.05
CA LYS A 109 6.97 -12.28 0.30
C LYS A 109 6.64 -11.38 1.48
N SER A 110 5.48 -10.71 1.44
CA SER A 110 4.99 -9.90 2.57
C SER A 110 4.81 -10.72 3.85
N LEU A 111 4.40 -11.99 3.76
CA LEU A 111 4.26 -12.82 4.96
C LEU A 111 5.62 -13.20 5.55
N ASN A 112 6.58 -13.54 4.70
CA ASN A 112 7.90 -14.00 5.11
C ASN A 112 8.77 -12.88 5.68
N ASP A 113 8.82 -11.73 4.99
CA ASP A 113 9.67 -10.60 5.34
C ASP A 113 9.26 -9.94 6.67
N TYR A 114 7.99 -10.10 7.06
CA TYR A 114 7.40 -9.42 8.21
C TYR A 114 6.85 -10.37 9.30
N LYS A 115 7.16 -11.67 9.22
CA LYS A 115 6.71 -12.71 10.17
C LYS A 115 7.14 -12.47 11.62
N ASN A 116 8.29 -11.81 11.83
CA ASN A 116 8.89 -11.61 13.15
C ASN A 116 8.35 -10.38 13.90
N TYR A 117 7.48 -9.59 13.26
CA TYR A 117 6.87 -8.42 13.89
C TYR A 117 5.59 -8.85 14.60
N GLN A 118 5.75 -9.33 15.84
CA GLN A 118 4.71 -9.91 16.71
C GLN A 118 3.57 -8.94 17.08
N LEU A 119 3.64 -7.67 16.71
CA LEU A 119 2.62 -6.65 17.03
C LEU A 119 1.56 -6.46 15.93
N GLU A 120 1.69 -7.11 14.78
CA GLU A 120 0.87 -6.80 13.60
C GLU A 120 -0.15 -7.88 13.23
N SER A 121 -0.89 -8.39 14.23
CA SER A 121 -1.96 -9.39 14.03
C SER A 121 -2.95 -9.01 12.94
N ARG A 122 -3.23 -7.70 12.77
CA ARG A 122 -4.13 -7.18 11.74
C ARG A 122 -3.53 -7.31 10.34
N LEU A 123 -2.26 -6.98 10.16
CA LEU A 123 -1.59 -7.10 8.86
C LEU A 123 -1.47 -8.56 8.44
N GLN A 124 -1.04 -9.42 9.35
CA GLN A 124 -0.95 -10.87 9.11
C GLN A 124 -2.32 -11.45 8.74
N PHE A 125 -3.38 -11.04 9.43
CA PHE A 125 -4.75 -11.43 9.09
C PHE A 125 -5.13 -10.98 7.67
N ARG A 126 -4.83 -9.74 7.29
CA ARG A 126 -5.09 -9.23 5.92
C ARG A 126 -4.32 -10.00 4.86
N ILE A 127 -3.04 -10.28 5.08
CA ILE A 127 -2.20 -11.07 4.15
C ILE A 127 -2.78 -12.48 3.99
N ASN A 128 -3.11 -13.15 5.10
CA ASN A 128 -3.69 -14.48 5.06
C ASN A 128 -5.06 -14.51 4.38
N ALA A 129 -5.91 -13.50 4.60
CA ALA A 129 -7.19 -13.36 3.91
C ALA A 129 -6.96 -13.18 2.39
N ALA A 130 -6.03 -12.32 1.98
CA ALA A 130 -5.68 -12.13 0.57
C ALA A 130 -5.16 -13.41 -0.09
N ILE A 131 -4.32 -14.19 0.61
CA ILE A 131 -3.84 -15.50 0.15
C ILE A 131 -5.00 -16.48 -0.02
N GLN A 132 -5.95 -16.51 0.91
CA GLN A 132 -7.13 -17.37 0.79
C GLN A 132 -7.99 -16.98 -0.42
N THR A 133 -8.21 -15.68 -0.65
CA THR A 133 -8.90 -15.18 -1.85
C THR A 133 -8.17 -15.58 -3.12
N ALA A 134 -6.84 -15.45 -3.15
CA ALA A 134 -6.02 -15.86 -4.28
C ALA A 134 -6.16 -17.37 -4.57
N LYS A 135 -6.22 -18.21 -3.53
CA LYS A 135 -6.43 -19.66 -3.66
C LYS A 135 -7.81 -19.97 -4.23
N GLN A 136 -8.86 -19.28 -3.75
CA GLN A 136 -10.25 -19.47 -4.17
C GLN A 136 -10.55 -19.04 -5.62
N MET A 137 -9.72 -18.19 -6.24
CA MET A 137 -9.85 -17.81 -7.66
C MET A 137 -9.61 -18.96 -8.66
N ASN A 138 -9.39 -20.20 -8.20
CA ASN A 138 -9.37 -21.40 -9.05
C ASN A 138 -10.73 -22.14 -9.04
N ASN A 139 -11.81 -21.44 -9.39
CA ASN A 139 -13.08 -22.05 -9.78
C ASN A 139 -13.66 -21.30 -10.99
#